data_AF-A0A1M5GL34-F1
#
_entry.id   AF-A0A1M5GL34-F1
#
_cell.length_a   1.000
_cell.length_b   1.000
_cell.length_c   1.000
_cell.angle_alpha   90.00
_cell.angle_beta   90.00
_cell.angle_gamma   90.00
#
_symmetry.space_group_name_H-M   'P 1'
#
loop_
_entity.id
_entity.type
_entity.pdbx_description
1 polymer ?
#
loop_
_entity_poly.entity_id
_entity_poly.type
_entity_poly.pdbx_seq_one_letter_code
_entity_poly.pdbx_strand_id
1 'polypeptide(L)'
;MAKGNKIPLTFHTYQDSATGTEVVRLTPPDVICHRNYFYQKCFFNDGSKLLFGAAFDGPWNYYLLDLKEQSATQLTEGKGDNTFGGFLSPNDDALYYVKNTRNLMRVDLATLEEKTIYQVPDDWVGYGTWVANSDCTKMVGIEIKKEDWKPLTDWKKFQEFYFTNPCCRLIRVDLITGEAETILQENQWLGHPIYRPGDDNTVAFCHEGPHDLVDARMWFINEDGTNMRKVKEHAEGESCTHEFWVPDGSAMIYVSYLKDDTNRYIRSIDPVTLEDRQLRVMPPCSHLMSNYDGTLLVGDGSDAPVDVQDDGGYKIENDPFLYVFNLKTGKEHRIAQHNTSWDVLEGDRQVTHPHPSFTPDNKQVLFTSDVDGKPALYLAKVPDSVWH
;
A
#
# COMPACT_ATOMS: atom_id res chain seq x y z
N MET A 1 5.57 7.64 26.99
CA MET A 1 6.04 8.69 26.05
C MET A 1 4.84 9.52 25.67
N ALA A 2 5.08 10.63 24.97
CA ALA A 2 4.05 11.59 24.61
C ALA A 2 4.43 12.18 23.26
N LYS A 3 3.43 12.67 22.55
CA LYS A 3 3.59 13.38 21.30
C LYS A 3 4.67 14.47 21.39
N GLY A 4 5.55 14.52 20.39
CA GLY A 4 6.72 15.41 20.33
C GLY A 4 7.99 14.88 20.98
N ASN A 5 7.94 13.76 21.71
CA ASN A 5 9.14 13.11 22.21
C ASN A 5 10.05 12.66 21.06
N LYS A 6 11.36 12.80 21.27
CA LYS A 6 12.39 12.33 20.35
C LYS A 6 13.07 11.07 20.90
N ILE A 7 13.23 10.08 20.03
CA ILE A 7 13.83 8.80 20.34
C ILE A 7 15.09 8.66 19.49
N PRO A 8 16.29 8.52 20.08
CA PRO A 8 17.47 8.17 19.30
C PRO A 8 17.35 6.72 18.82
N LEU A 9 17.64 6.48 17.56
CA LEU A 9 17.71 5.16 16.95
C LEU A 9 19.17 4.86 16.60
N THR A 10 19.50 3.58 16.50
CA THR A 10 20.83 3.13 16.08
C THR A 10 20.67 2.30 14.82
N PHE A 11 21.22 2.78 13.71
CA PHE A 11 21.19 2.04 12.46
C PHE A 11 22.21 0.90 12.47
N HIS A 12 21.80 -0.26 11.97
CA HIS A 12 22.65 -1.44 11.86
C HIS A 12 22.80 -1.85 10.39
N THR A 13 23.99 -1.65 9.84
CA THR A 13 24.33 -2.00 8.46
C THR A 13 24.95 -3.39 8.39
N TYR A 14 24.52 -4.19 7.43
CA TYR A 14 25.08 -5.51 7.13
C TYR A 14 25.06 -5.77 5.61
N GLN A 15 25.70 -6.85 5.20
CA GLN A 15 25.65 -7.32 3.81
C GLN A 15 24.69 -8.51 3.75
N ASP A 16 23.75 -8.46 2.82
CA ASP A 16 22.85 -9.57 2.52
C ASP A 16 23.67 -10.81 2.11
N SER A 17 23.37 -11.96 2.72
CA SER A 17 24.19 -13.17 2.57
C SER A 17 24.11 -13.79 1.17
N ALA A 18 23.02 -13.59 0.44
CA ALA A 18 22.82 -14.20 -0.87
C ALA A 18 23.30 -13.29 -2.02
N THR A 19 23.14 -11.98 -1.87
CA THR A 19 23.39 -11.00 -2.93
C THR A 19 24.64 -10.15 -2.70
N GLY A 20 25.12 -10.07 -1.46
CA GLY A 20 26.21 -9.15 -1.08
C GLY A 20 25.81 -7.68 -1.14
N THR A 21 24.51 -7.38 -1.17
CA THR A 21 23.98 -6.02 -1.15
C THR A 21 23.99 -5.45 0.27
N GLU A 22 24.31 -4.17 0.40
CA GLU A 22 24.21 -3.47 1.69
C GLU A 22 22.75 -3.30 2.10
N VAL A 23 22.43 -3.72 3.33
CA VAL A 23 21.12 -3.53 3.97
C VAL A 23 21.33 -2.82 5.30
N VAL A 24 20.46 -1.85 5.59
CA VAL A 24 20.49 -1.06 6.83
C VAL A 24 19.18 -1.25 7.58
N ARG A 25 19.22 -1.82 8.79
CA ARG A 25 18.07 -1.81 9.70
C ARG A 25 17.99 -0.47 10.42
N LEU A 26 16.83 0.18 10.36
CA LEU A 26 16.61 1.53 10.87
C LEU A 26 16.02 1.57 12.30
N THR A 27 15.34 0.50 12.71
CA THR A 27 14.62 0.44 13.99
C THR A 27 15.12 -0.71 14.86
N PRO A 28 14.96 -0.61 16.19
CA PRO A 28 15.31 -1.68 17.10
C PRO A 28 14.39 -2.91 16.91
N PRO A 29 14.93 -4.13 16.85
CA PRO A 29 14.15 -5.34 16.53
C PRO A 29 13.34 -5.87 17.72
N ASP A 30 13.44 -5.26 18.90
CA ASP A 30 12.67 -5.59 20.11
C ASP A 30 11.42 -4.70 20.30
N VAL A 31 11.21 -3.73 19.40
CA VAL A 31 10.01 -2.88 19.33
C VAL A 31 9.35 -3.06 17.96
N ILE A 32 8.02 -3.30 17.94
CA ILE A 32 7.28 -3.41 16.68
C ILE A 32 7.35 -2.06 15.96
N CYS A 33 7.97 -2.07 14.78
CA CYS A 33 8.03 -0.94 13.86
C CYS A 33 7.74 -1.44 12.44
N HIS A 34 6.90 -0.74 11.71
CA HIS A 34 6.54 -1.12 10.36
C HIS A 34 6.32 0.12 9.51
N ARG A 35 6.47 -0.04 8.20
CA ARG A 35 6.13 1.04 7.29
C ARG A 35 4.62 1.09 7.01
N ASN A 36 4.14 2.20 6.46
CA ASN A 36 2.77 2.36 5.98
C ASN A 36 2.52 1.55 4.69
N TYR A 37 1.41 1.72 3.95
CA TYR A 37 1.20 1.02 2.66
C TYR A 37 2.08 1.57 1.53
N PHE A 38 2.50 0.73 0.58
CA PHE A 38 3.57 1.03 -0.40
C PHE A 38 3.22 2.10 -1.43
N TYR A 39 1.92 2.31 -1.67
CA TYR A 39 1.41 3.37 -2.52
C TYR A 39 1.21 4.70 -1.76
N GLN A 40 1.41 4.73 -0.43
CA GLN A 40 1.26 5.93 0.39
C GLN A 40 2.62 6.61 0.65
N LYS A 41 2.70 7.92 0.36
CA LYS A 41 3.94 8.71 0.53
C LYS A 41 4.42 8.67 1.99
N CYS A 42 5.66 8.21 2.19
CA CYS A 42 6.29 8.14 3.51
C CYS A 42 7.66 8.79 3.60
N PHE A 43 8.30 9.11 2.48
CA PHE A 43 9.52 9.92 2.47
C PHE A 43 9.20 11.39 2.23
N PHE A 44 9.99 12.27 2.84
CA PHE A 44 10.08 13.66 2.40
C PHE A 44 10.61 13.70 0.96
N ASN A 45 10.29 14.76 0.21
CA ASN A 45 10.70 14.88 -1.19
C ASN A 45 12.22 14.84 -1.39
N ASP A 46 12.97 15.35 -0.41
CA ASP A 46 14.45 15.32 -0.41
C ASP A 46 15.04 14.01 0.14
N GLY A 47 14.18 13.06 0.55
CA GLY A 47 14.58 11.79 1.15
C GLY A 47 15.20 11.90 2.54
N SER A 48 15.12 13.06 3.22
CA SER A 48 15.78 13.26 4.52
C SER A 48 15.01 12.70 5.71
N LYS A 49 13.68 12.56 5.59
CA LYS A 49 12.81 12.05 6.65
C LYS A 49 11.88 10.94 6.17
N LEU A 50 11.53 10.05 7.10
CA LEU A 50 10.71 8.87 6.87
C LEU A 50 9.59 8.76 7.93
N LEU A 51 8.35 8.70 7.47
CA LEU A 51 7.16 8.36 8.25
C LEU A 51 7.08 6.85 8.49
N PHE A 52 6.75 6.44 9.72
CA PHE A 52 6.51 5.03 10.03
C PHE A 52 5.61 4.84 11.26
N GLY A 53 5.07 3.64 11.43
CA GLY A 53 4.32 3.21 12.61
C GLY A 53 5.22 2.46 13.60
N ALA A 54 5.09 2.72 14.90
CA ALA A 54 5.84 1.99 15.92
C ALA A 54 5.17 1.93 17.29
N ALA A 55 5.54 0.91 18.07
CA ALA A 55 5.02 0.61 19.39
C ALA A 55 5.93 1.09 20.54
N PHE A 56 6.74 2.15 20.34
CA PHE A 56 7.65 2.64 21.38
C PHE A 56 6.90 3.06 22.67
N ASP A 57 5.68 3.57 22.53
CA ASP A 57 4.85 4.08 23.63
C ASP A 57 3.75 3.11 24.11
N GLY A 58 3.85 1.83 23.73
CA GLY A 58 2.81 0.82 23.98
C GLY A 58 1.92 0.63 22.76
N PRO A 59 0.91 1.48 22.50
CA PRO A 59 0.13 1.40 21.26
C PRO A 59 0.97 1.76 20.03
N TRP A 60 0.52 1.32 18.86
CA TRP A 60 1.12 1.68 17.59
C TRP A 60 0.72 3.13 17.24
N ASN A 61 1.72 3.99 17.09
CA ASN A 61 1.58 5.40 16.77
C ASN A 61 2.51 5.79 15.61
N TYR A 62 2.28 6.95 15.01
CA TYR A 62 3.13 7.48 13.96
C TYR A 62 4.38 8.20 14.49
N TYR A 63 5.47 8.04 13.76
CA TYR A 63 6.77 8.66 14.03
C TYR A 63 7.37 9.21 12.75
N LEU A 64 8.13 10.31 12.86
CA LEU A 64 8.94 10.86 11.78
C LEU A 64 10.42 10.69 12.12
N LEU A 65 11.10 9.81 11.39
CA LEU A 65 12.53 9.56 11.49
C LEU A 65 13.30 10.58 10.66
N ASP A 66 14.22 11.30 11.30
CA ASP A 66 15.30 11.99 10.61
C ASP A 66 16.43 10.99 10.31
N LEU A 67 16.67 10.69 9.03
CA LEU A 67 17.61 9.64 8.63
C LEU A 67 19.07 10.02 8.89
N LYS A 68 19.38 11.33 8.90
CA LYS A 68 20.73 11.82 9.16
C LYS A 68 21.02 11.85 10.65
N GLU A 69 20.09 12.40 11.43
CA GLU A 69 20.25 12.53 12.88
C GLU A 69 19.96 11.23 13.64
N GLN A 70 19.42 10.21 12.95
CA GLN A 70 18.99 8.93 13.53
C GLN A 70 18.06 9.15 14.73
N SER A 71 17.10 10.06 14.59
CA SER A 71 16.17 10.39 15.66
C SER A 71 14.74 10.42 15.15
N ALA A 72 13.85 9.69 15.82
CA ALA A 72 12.43 9.64 15.52
C ALA A 72 11.63 10.54 16.46
N THR A 73 10.80 11.44 15.91
CA THR A 73 9.86 12.27 16.66
C THR A 73 8.48 11.60 16.66
N GLN A 74 7.87 11.41 17.83
CA GLN A 74 6.50 10.89 17.95
C GLN A 74 5.49 11.92 17.43
N LEU A 75 4.71 11.56 16.41
CA LEU A 75 3.74 12.43 15.75
C LEU A 75 2.34 12.32 16.35
N THR A 76 1.97 11.14 16.84
CA THR A 76 0.64 10.85 17.39
C THR A 76 0.74 10.09 18.71
N GLU A 77 -0.35 10.09 19.48
CA GLU A 77 -0.41 9.41 20.77
C GLU A 77 -1.79 8.80 21.05
N GLY A 78 -1.82 7.90 22.03
CA GLY A 78 -3.03 7.17 22.42
C GLY A 78 -3.23 5.89 21.61
N LYS A 79 -4.48 5.43 21.53
CA LYS A 79 -4.88 4.21 20.80
C LYS A 79 -5.74 4.58 19.60
N GLY A 80 -5.84 3.64 18.65
CA GLY A 80 -6.80 3.69 17.56
C GLY A 80 -6.27 4.32 16.27
N ASP A 81 -4.99 4.65 16.20
CA ASP A 81 -4.35 5.04 14.94
C ASP A 81 -4.35 3.84 13.98
N ASN A 82 -4.81 4.05 12.75
CA ASN A 82 -4.47 3.15 11.64
C ASN A 82 -3.07 3.55 11.18
N THR A 83 -2.05 2.74 11.49
CA THR A 83 -0.64 3.02 11.18
C THR A 83 -0.20 2.62 9.77
N PHE A 84 -1.11 2.12 8.93
CA PHE A 84 -0.82 1.68 7.56
C PHE A 84 -1.30 2.67 6.50
N GLY A 85 -2.48 3.27 6.69
CA GLY A 85 -3.10 4.13 5.68
C GLY A 85 -2.57 5.56 5.63
N GLY A 86 -1.82 6.00 6.65
CA GLY A 86 -1.35 7.38 6.74
C GLY A 86 -0.20 7.71 5.78
N PHE A 87 -0.12 9.00 5.44
CA PHE A 87 0.80 9.52 4.44
C PHE A 87 1.17 10.99 4.67
N LEU A 88 2.29 11.39 4.07
CA LEU A 88 2.78 12.76 4.09
C LEU A 88 2.15 13.61 2.97
N SER A 89 1.88 14.87 3.25
CA SER A 89 1.45 15.84 2.23
C SER A 89 2.53 16.06 1.15
N PRO A 90 2.17 16.55 -0.05
CA PRO A 90 3.13 16.87 -1.10
C PRO A 90 4.21 17.86 -0.66
N ASN A 91 3.87 18.81 0.20
CA ASN A 91 4.78 19.85 0.69
C ASN A 91 5.58 19.46 1.95
N ASP A 92 5.50 18.21 2.40
CA ASP A 92 6.20 17.69 3.58
C ASP A 92 5.89 18.44 4.89
N ASP A 93 4.68 19.01 5.00
CA ASP A 93 4.25 19.84 6.12
C ASP A 93 3.16 19.21 7.00
N ALA A 94 2.54 18.12 6.54
CA ALA A 94 1.46 17.45 7.25
C ALA A 94 1.50 15.92 7.11
N LEU A 95 1.00 15.23 8.13
CA LEU A 95 0.60 13.83 8.09
C LEU A 95 -0.92 13.75 8.04
N TYR A 96 -1.47 12.91 7.16
CA TYR A 96 -2.88 12.51 7.21
C TYR A 96 -2.99 11.06 7.62
N TYR A 97 -3.96 10.74 8.49
CA TYR A 97 -4.21 9.37 8.93
C TYR A 97 -5.63 9.21 9.48
N VAL A 98 -6.07 7.97 9.70
CA VAL A 98 -7.38 7.69 10.32
C VAL A 98 -7.21 7.26 11.77
N LYS A 99 -7.98 7.88 12.67
CA LYS A 99 -8.04 7.52 14.09
C LYS A 99 -9.42 6.97 14.46
N ASN A 100 -9.44 5.92 15.28
CA ASN A 100 -10.63 5.24 15.77
C ASN A 100 -11.60 4.86 14.65
N THR A 101 -11.04 4.40 13.53
CA THR A 101 -11.74 3.92 12.31
C THR A 101 -12.69 4.91 11.63
N ARG A 102 -12.79 6.15 12.12
CA ARG A 102 -13.84 7.10 11.70
C ARG A 102 -13.35 8.52 11.46
N ASN A 103 -12.29 8.94 12.14
CA ASN A 103 -11.84 10.33 12.08
C ASN A 103 -10.65 10.43 11.13
N LEU A 104 -10.83 11.10 9.98
CA LEU A 104 -9.74 11.50 9.11
C LEU A 104 -9.04 12.71 9.75
N MET A 105 -7.80 12.51 10.17
CA MET A 105 -6.99 13.45 10.90
C MET A 105 -5.95 14.09 9.98
N ARG A 106 -5.62 15.36 10.24
CA ARG A 106 -4.42 16.05 9.76
C ARG A 106 -3.56 16.41 10.96
N VAL A 107 -2.26 16.10 10.90
CA VAL A 107 -1.24 16.52 11.87
C VAL A 107 -0.31 17.50 11.18
N ASP A 108 -0.16 18.69 11.71
CA ASP A 108 0.89 19.63 11.28
C ASP A 108 2.26 19.15 11.77
N LEU A 109 3.25 18.95 10.88
CA LEU A 109 4.52 18.34 11.26
C LEU A 109 5.46 19.27 12.03
N ALA A 110 5.23 20.58 12.00
CA ALA A 110 6.04 21.56 12.72
C ALA A 110 5.55 21.76 14.16
N THR A 111 4.24 21.86 14.34
CA THR A 111 3.58 22.16 15.62
C THR A 111 3.03 20.92 16.31
N LEU A 112 2.84 19.84 15.56
CA LEU A 112 2.12 18.63 15.96
C LEU A 112 0.64 18.91 16.29
N GLU A 113 0.05 20.01 15.84
CA GLU A 113 -1.39 20.22 16.02
C GLU A 113 -2.21 19.19 15.22
N GLU A 114 -3.22 18.58 15.85
CA GLU A 114 -4.14 17.62 15.22
C GLU A 114 -5.48 18.29 14.91
N LYS A 115 -5.97 18.13 13.68
CA LYS A 115 -7.31 18.56 13.25
C LYS A 115 -8.07 17.38 12.63
N THR A 116 -9.29 17.14 13.08
CA THR A 116 -10.22 16.26 12.36
C THR A 116 -10.76 17.00 11.14
N ILE A 117 -10.50 16.46 9.95
CA ILE A 117 -10.96 17.02 8.67
C ILE A 117 -12.35 16.48 8.33
N TYR A 118 -12.54 15.18 8.52
CA TYR A 118 -13.78 14.48 8.23
C TYR A 118 -14.03 13.39 9.26
N GLN A 119 -15.31 13.16 9.56
CA GLN A 119 -15.74 12.06 10.40
C GLN A 119 -16.79 11.24 9.66
N VAL A 120 -16.51 9.95 9.47
CA VAL A 120 -17.45 8.99 8.89
C VAL A 120 -18.78 9.03 9.67
N PRO A 121 -19.93 9.26 9.03
CA PRO A 121 -21.25 9.32 9.69
C PRO A 121 -21.64 8.03 10.42
N ASP A 122 -22.57 8.11 11.37
CA ASP A 122 -22.94 6.98 12.26
C ASP A 122 -23.59 5.78 11.55
N ASP A 123 -24.18 6.01 10.38
CA ASP A 123 -24.82 5.03 9.51
C ASP A 123 -23.84 4.36 8.53
N TRP A 124 -22.57 4.75 8.55
CA TRP A 124 -21.50 4.23 7.69
C TRP A 124 -20.29 3.73 8.48
N VAL A 125 -19.48 2.89 7.84
CA VAL A 125 -18.20 2.39 8.34
C VAL A 125 -17.15 2.64 7.26
N GLY A 126 -16.07 3.34 7.60
CA GLY A 126 -14.95 3.54 6.67
C GLY A 126 -14.28 2.20 6.34
N TYR A 127 -13.99 1.98 5.06
CA TYR A 127 -13.41 0.75 4.55
C TYR A 127 -12.22 1.04 3.64
N GLY A 128 -11.14 0.27 3.80
CA GLY A 128 -9.89 0.45 3.05
C GLY A 128 -9.09 1.68 3.50
N THR A 129 -8.32 2.22 2.55
CA THR A 129 -7.40 3.35 2.77
C THR A 129 -7.90 4.58 2.02
N TRP A 130 -7.74 5.76 2.63
CA TRP A 130 -8.03 7.05 2.01
C TRP A 130 -6.86 7.50 1.15
N VAL A 131 -7.13 8.01 -0.06
CA VAL A 131 -6.08 8.40 -1.00
C VAL A 131 -6.31 9.84 -1.47
N ALA A 132 -5.31 10.69 -1.29
CA ALA A 132 -5.36 12.08 -1.74
C ALA A 132 -5.14 12.22 -3.25
N ASN A 133 -5.70 13.28 -3.81
CA ASN A 133 -5.28 13.77 -5.11
C ASN A 133 -3.85 14.37 -5.04
N SER A 134 -3.22 14.61 -6.18
CA SER A 134 -1.82 15.10 -6.22
C SER A 134 -1.62 16.46 -5.56
N ASP A 135 -2.61 17.36 -5.66
CA ASP A 135 -2.56 18.68 -5.01
C ASP A 135 -2.86 18.60 -3.49
N CYS A 136 -3.28 17.43 -3.00
CA CYS A 136 -3.65 17.19 -1.60
C CYS A 136 -4.67 18.20 -1.07
N THR A 137 -5.70 18.44 -1.89
CA THR A 137 -6.88 19.26 -1.55
C THR A 137 -8.13 18.40 -1.40
N LYS A 138 -8.12 17.17 -1.90
CA LYS A 138 -9.23 16.23 -1.88
C LYS A 138 -8.74 14.83 -1.54
N MET A 139 -9.60 13.99 -0.96
CA MET A 139 -9.36 12.56 -0.74
C MET A 139 -10.54 11.72 -1.17
N VAL A 140 -10.26 10.57 -1.78
CA VAL A 140 -11.26 9.52 -2.01
C VAL A 140 -11.19 8.44 -0.95
N GLY A 141 -12.34 7.84 -0.65
CA GLY A 141 -12.49 6.75 0.32
C GLY A 141 -13.74 5.92 0.03
N ILE A 142 -13.76 4.68 0.52
CA ILE A 142 -14.96 3.84 0.51
C ILE A 142 -15.59 3.82 1.90
N GLU A 143 -16.91 3.86 1.92
CA GLU A 143 -17.69 3.58 3.11
C GLU A 143 -18.72 2.48 2.84
N ILE A 144 -18.91 1.61 3.82
CA ILE A 144 -19.90 0.53 3.80
C ILE A 144 -21.03 0.91 4.75
N LYS A 145 -22.27 0.74 4.32
CA LYS A 145 -23.43 0.98 5.18
C LYS A 145 -23.34 0.08 6.41
N LYS A 146 -23.53 0.67 7.59
CA LYS A 146 -23.26 -0.01 8.88
C LYS A 146 -24.11 -1.25 9.10
N GLU A 147 -25.33 -1.29 8.57
CA GLU A 147 -26.21 -2.46 8.66
C GLU A 147 -25.72 -3.65 7.83
N ASP A 148 -24.95 -3.38 6.77
CA ASP A 148 -24.40 -4.41 5.89
C ASP A 148 -23.01 -4.87 6.36
N TRP A 149 -22.25 -3.99 7.02
CA TRP A 149 -20.87 -4.26 7.43
C TRP A 149 -20.74 -5.47 8.38
N LYS A 150 -19.73 -6.31 8.12
CA LYS A 150 -19.35 -7.44 8.98
C LYS A 150 -17.84 -7.46 9.23
N PRO A 151 -17.37 -7.88 10.41
CA PRO A 151 -15.94 -8.04 10.68
C PRO A 151 -15.35 -9.21 9.88
N LEU A 152 -14.40 -8.91 8.99
CA LEU A 152 -13.77 -9.86 8.06
C LEU A 152 -12.53 -10.53 8.69
N THR A 153 -12.76 -11.41 9.67
CA THR A 153 -11.68 -11.99 10.48
C THR A 153 -10.91 -13.12 9.82
N ASP A 154 -11.37 -13.66 8.70
CA ASP A 154 -10.81 -14.83 8.01
C ASP A 154 -11.32 -14.90 6.56
N TRP A 155 -10.70 -15.78 5.75
CA TRP A 155 -11.01 -15.93 4.33
C TRP A 155 -12.45 -16.39 4.08
N LYS A 156 -13.01 -17.22 4.97
CA LYS A 156 -14.39 -17.68 4.84
C LYS A 156 -15.37 -16.51 4.96
N LYS A 157 -15.18 -15.64 5.96
CA LYS A 157 -15.99 -14.42 6.11
C LYS A 157 -15.80 -13.45 4.97
N PHE A 158 -14.59 -13.34 4.42
CA PHE A 158 -14.30 -12.54 3.21
C PHE A 158 -15.17 -13.01 2.04
N GLN A 159 -15.15 -14.31 1.75
CA GLN A 159 -15.96 -14.89 0.69
C GLN A 159 -17.47 -14.78 0.96
N GLU A 160 -17.93 -15.02 2.20
CA GLU A 160 -19.35 -14.89 2.56
C GLU A 160 -19.84 -13.44 2.41
N PHE A 161 -19.01 -12.45 2.74
CA PHE A 161 -19.36 -11.04 2.66
C PHE A 161 -19.58 -10.57 1.21
N TYR A 162 -18.77 -11.06 0.27
CA TYR A 162 -18.97 -10.81 -1.17
C TYR A 162 -20.42 -11.11 -1.60
N PHE A 163 -20.97 -12.25 -1.22
CA PHE A 163 -22.33 -12.66 -1.59
C PHE A 163 -23.46 -11.91 -0.87
N THR A 164 -23.13 -11.03 0.09
CA THR A 164 -24.16 -10.22 0.78
C THR A 164 -24.55 -8.97 0.01
N ASN A 165 -23.82 -8.62 -1.07
CA ASN A 165 -24.05 -7.44 -1.90
C ASN A 165 -24.20 -6.16 -1.06
N PRO A 166 -23.20 -5.84 -0.21
CA PRO A 166 -23.30 -4.74 0.75
C PRO A 166 -23.49 -3.39 0.03
N CYS A 167 -24.24 -2.49 0.64
CA CYS A 167 -24.34 -1.12 0.15
C CYS A 167 -23.04 -0.36 0.46
N CYS A 168 -22.26 -0.09 -0.58
CA CYS A 168 -21.01 0.66 -0.50
C CYS A 168 -21.14 1.97 -1.26
N ARG A 169 -20.40 2.99 -0.82
CA ARG A 169 -20.23 4.25 -1.56
C ARG A 169 -18.76 4.63 -1.69
N LEU A 170 -18.41 5.11 -2.88
CA LEU A 170 -17.18 5.84 -3.13
C LEU A 170 -17.47 7.32 -2.94
N ILE A 171 -16.74 7.93 -2.00
CA ILE A 171 -16.89 9.35 -1.66
C ILE A 171 -15.61 10.11 -1.93
N ARG A 172 -15.78 11.42 -2.06
CA ARG A 172 -14.71 12.41 -2.09
C ARG A 172 -14.92 13.39 -0.96
N VAL A 173 -13.86 13.68 -0.22
CA VAL A 173 -13.80 14.67 0.84
C VAL A 173 -12.92 15.83 0.39
N ASP A 174 -13.42 17.06 0.50
CA ASP A 174 -12.62 18.27 0.37
C ASP A 174 -11.86 18.53 1.69
N LEU A 175 -10.53 18.64 1.60
CA LEU A 175 -9.67 18.73 2.79
C LEU A 175 -9.62 20.13 3.42
N ILE A 176 -10.13 21.14 2.73
CA ILE A 176 -10.21 22.52 3.23
C ILE A 176 -11.47 22.68 4.06
N THR A 177 -12.60 22.26 3.51
CA THR A 177 -13.95 22.45 4.07
C THR A 177 -14.39 21.28 4.96
N GLY A 178 -13.91 20.07 4.70
CA GLY A 178 -14.39 18.83 5.33
C GLY A 178 -15.70 18.30 4.72
N GLU A 179 -16.22 18.93 3.66
CA GLU A 179 -17.42 18.47 2.97
C GLU A 179 -17.16 17.18 2.19
N ALA A 180 -18.11 16.25 2.23
CA ALA A 180 -18.03 14.97 1.54
C ALA A 180 -19.15 14.81 0.53
N GLU A 181 -18.81 14.34 -0.67
CA GLU A 181 -19.75 14.07 -1.76
C GLU A 181 -19.63 12.62 -2.21
N THR A 182 -20.75 12.02 -2.59
CA THR A 182 -20.78 10.65 -3.13
C THR A 182 -20.60 10.70 -4.64
N ILE A 183 -19.56 10.01 -5.13
CA ILE A 183 -19.28 9.84 -6.56
C ILE A 183 -20.06 8.63 -7.10
N LEU A 184 -20.06 7.52 -6.35
CA LEU A 184 -20.72 6.27 -6.72
C LEU A 184 -21.34 5.62 -5.48
N GLN A 185 -22.51 4.99 -5.63
CA GLN A 185 -23.12 4.16 -4.61
C GLN A 185 -23.81 2.94 -5.23
N GLU A 186 -23.46 1.75 -4.77
CA GLU A 186 -23.95 0.48 -5.31
C GLU A 186 -24.18 -0.55 -4.20
N ASN A 187 -25.01 -1.56 -4.48
CA ASN A 187 -25.15 -2.75 -3.63
C ASN A 187 -24.17 -3.82 -4.09
N GLN A 188 -22.90 -3.48 -4.00
CA GLN A 188 -21.77 -4.29 -4.41
C GLN A 188 -20.57 -3.89 -3.57
N TRP A 189 -19.69 -4.86 -3.28
CA TRP A 189 -18.54 -4.59 -2.43
C TRP A 189 -17.47 -3.79 -3.18
N LEU A 190 -17.44 -2.48 -2.95
CA LEU A 190 -16.43 -1.58 -3.48
C LEU A 190 -15.16 -1.55 -2.60
N GLY A 191 -14.00 -1.33 -3.22
CA GLY A 191 -12.72 -1.23 -2.51
C GLY A 191 -11.68 -0.39 -3.24
N HIS A 192 -10.54 -0.22 -2.58
CA HIS A 192 -9.30 0.36 -3.11
C HIS A 192 -9.45 1.63 -4.00
N PRO A 193 -10.06 2.71 -3.50
CA PRO A 193 -10.23 3.93 -4.27
C PRO A 193 -8.90 4.69 -4.36
N ILE A 194 -8.45 5.01 -5.57
CA ILE A 194 -7.17 5.68 -5.81
C ILE A 194 -7.31 6.77 -6.89
N TYR A 195 -7.01 8.01 -6.53
CA TYR A 195 -6.90 9.09 -7.51
C TYR A 195 -5.78 8.81 -8.49
N ARG A 196 -5.99 9.13 -9.77
CA ARG A 196 -4.92 9.16 -10.75
C ARG A 196 -3.97 10.34 -10.46
N PRO A 197 -2.65 10.11 -10.34
CA PRO A 197 -1.71 11.21 -10.17
C PRO A 197 -1.77 12.22 -11.33
N GLY A 198 -1.81 13.50 -11.01
CA GLY A 198 -1.88 14.60 -11.99
C GLY A 198 -3.21 14.74 -12.73
N ASP A 199 -4.23 13.94 -12.42
CA ASP A 199 -5.55 13.96 -13.07
C ASP A 199 -6.67 13.63 -12.07
N ASP A 200 -7.18 14.65 -11.39
CA ASP A 200 -8.30 14.54 -10.45
C ASP A 200 -9.57 13.98 -11.09
N ASN A 201 -9.72 14.10 -12.42
CA ASN A 201 -10.92 13.64 -13.08
C ASN A 201 -11.00 12.12 -13.14
N THR A 202 -9.90 11.37 -13.01
CA THR A 202 -9.90 9.90 -13.07
C THR A 202 -9.69 9.30 -11.68
N VAL A 203 -10.70 8.59 -11.17
CA VAL A 203 -10.61 7.79 -9.96
C VAL A 203 -10.68 6.32 -10.32
N ALA A 204 -9.69 5.54 -9.89
CA ALA A 204 -9.78 4.08 -9.97
C ALA A 204 -10.35 3.51 -8.66
N PHE A 205 -11.05 2.39 -8.76
CA PHE A 205 -11.55 1.62 -7.64
C PHE A 205 -11.69 0.16 -8.05
N CYS A 206 -12.03 -0.71 -7.10
CA CYS A 206 -12.25 -2.11 -7.39
C CYS A 206 -13.58 -2.66 -6.87
N HIS A 207 -14.01 -3.75 -7.51
CA HIS A 207 -14.96 -4.69 -6.92
C HIS A 207 -14.16 -5.73 -6.12
N GLU A 208 -14.37 -5.75 -4.80
CA GLU A 208 -13.76 -6.73 -3.91
C GLU A 208 -14.52 -8.06 -3.96
N GLY A 209 -13.80 -9.15 -3.68
CA GLY A 209 -14.35 -10.49 -3.67
C GLY A 209 -13.35 -11.53 -4.18
N PRO A 210 -13.73 -12.82 -4.17
CA PRO A 210 -12.90 -13.88 -4.72
C PRO A 210 -12.63 -13.67 -6.22
N HIS A 211 -11.36 -13.80 -6.63
CA HIS A 211 -10.88 -13.44 -7.97
C HIS A 211 -11.58 -14.23 -9.09
N ASP A 212 -12.03 -15.44 -8.78
CA ASP A 212 -12.76 -16.35 -9.68
C ASP A 212 -14.24 -16.00 -9.85
N LEU A 213 -14.80 -15.17 -8.96
CA LEU A 213 -16.23 -14.83 -8.94
C LEU A 213 -16.52 -13.38 -9.30
N VAL A 214 -15.55 -12.49 -9.15
CA VAL A 214 -15.67 -11.08 -9.52
C VAL A 214 -15.65 -10.97 -11.05
N ASP A 215 -16.61 -10.22 -11.61
CA ASP A 215 -16.78 -10.04 -13.05
C ASP A 215 -15.63 -9.26 -13.69
N ALA A 216 -15.18 -8.20 -13.01
CA ALA A 216 -13.96 -7.46 -13.28
C ALA A 216 -13.54 -6.75 -12.00
N ARG A 217 -12.26 -6.88 -11.62
CA ARG A 217 -11.76 -6.24 -10.40
C ARG A 217 -11.57 -4.74 -10.59
N MET A 218 -10.99 -4.32 -11.70
CA MET A 218 -10.45 -2.96 -11.86
C MET A 218 -11.41 -2.03 -12.64
N TRP A 219 -11.73 -0.88 -12.06
CA TRP A 219 -12.66 0.10 -12.63
C TRP A 219 -12.10 1.52 -12.60
N PHE A 220 -12.50 2.32 -13.59
CA PHE A 220 -12.33 3.77 -13.61
C PHE A 220 -13.70 4.46 -13.58
N ILE A 221 -13.78 5.61 -12.92
CA ILE A 221 -14.92 6.50 -12.94
C ILE A 221 -14.42 7.94 -12.98
N ASN A 222 -15.21 8.84 -13.58
CA ASN A 222 -14.92 10.26 -13.48
C ASN A 222 -15.23 10.77 -12.07
N GLU A 223 -14.55 11.85 -11.66
CA GLU A 223 -14.76 12.46 -10.34
C GLU A 223 -16.19 12.99 -10.12
N ASP A 224 -16.93 13.26 -11.19
CA ASP A 224 -18.34 13.68 -11.18
C ASP A 224 -19.34 12.51 -11.18
N GLY A 225 -18.85 11.27 -11.10
CA GLY A 225 -19.66 10.04 -11.13
C GLY A 225 -20.01 9.55 -12.53
N THR A 226 -19.59 10.23 -13.59
CA THR A 226 -19.85 9.81 -14.97
C THR A 226 -18.78 8.84 -15.50
N ASN A 227 -19.02 8.27 -16.68
CA ASN A 227 -18.04 7.47 -17.42
C ASN A 227 -17.40 6.31 -16.63
N MET A 228 -18.20 5.67 -15.76
CA MET A 228 -17.82 4.43 -15.09
C MET A 228 -17.59 3.34 -16.13
N ARG A 229 -16.40 2.73 -16.09
CA ARG A 229 -15.96 1.75 -17.07
C ARG A 229 -14.97 0.78 -16.45
N LYS A 230 -15.02 -0.47 -16.91
CA LYS A 230 -13.96 -1.42 -16.60
C LYS A 230 -12.64 -0.92 -17.18
N VAL A 231 -11.57 -1.17 -16.45
CA VAL A 231 -10.21 -0.95 -16.94
C VAL A 231 -9.96 -1.89 -18.12
N LYS A 232 -10.38 -3.15 -18.01
CA LYS A 232 -10.30 -4.14 -19.08
C LYS A 232 -11.44 -5.14 -18.99
N GLU A 233 -11.76 -5.75 -20.12
CA GLU A 233 -12.49 -7.03 -20.10
C GLU A 233 -11.51 -8.15 -19.77
N HIS A 234 -11.87 -8.98 -18.79
CA HIS A 234 -11.06 -10.13 -18.40
C HIS A 234 -11.18 -11.23 -19.47
N ALA A 235 -10.06 -11.86 -19.82
CA ALA A 235 -10.11 -13.09 -20.60
C ALA A 235 -10.74 -14.24 -19.75
N GLU A 236 -11.25 -15.27 -20.42
CA GLU A 236 -11.77 -16.45 -19.72
C GLU A 236 -10.68 -17.08 -18.83
N GLY A 237 -10.98 -17.25 -17.54
CA GLY A 237 -10.01 -17.77 -16.56
C GLY A 237 -8.95 -16.76 -16.12
N GLU A 238 -9.04 -15.49 -16.51
CA GLU A 238 -8.12 -14.43 -16.07
C GLU A 238 -8.57 -13.81 -14.74
N SER A 239 -7.63 -13.73 -13.80
CA SER A 239 -7.76 -12.93 -12.59
C SER A 239 -6.76 -11.76 -12.64
N CYS A 240 -7.22 -10.58 -12.22
CA CYS A 240 -6.40 -9.37 -12.12
C CYS A 240 -6.36 -8.89 -10.67
N THR A 241 -5.20 -8.46 -10.20
CA THR A 241 -4.97 -7.99 -8.82
C THR A 241 -3.76 -7.07 -8.76
N HIS A 242 -3.45 -6.56 -7.57
CA HIS A 242 -2.29 -5.71 -7.27
C HIS A 242 -2.23 -4.46 -8.16
N GLU A 243 -3.39 -3.90 -8.49
CA GLU A 243 -3.50 -2.67 -9.27
C GLU A 243 -2.98 -1.46 -8.49
N PHE A 244 -2.13 -0.65 -9.13
CA PHE A 244 -1.67 0.63 -8.58
C PHE A 244 -1.36 1.63 -9.71
N TRP A 245 -1.47 2.92 -9.40
CA TRP A 245 -1.02 3.96 -10.31
C TRP A 245 0.50 4.07 -10.31
N VAL A 246 1.11 4.14 -11.50
CA VAL A 246 2.47 4.69 -11.61
C VAL A 246 2.46 6.11 -11.04
N PRO A 247 3.40 6.51 -10.17
CA PRO A 247 3.31 7.78 -9.44
C PRO A 247 3.27 9.05 -10.31
N ASP A 248 3.75 9.00 -11.55
CA ASP A 248 3.61 10.09 -12.52
C ASP A 248 2.25 10.14 -13.24
N GLY A 249 1.37 9.16 -12.99
CA GLY A 249 0.02 9.06 -13.57
C GLY A 249 -0.02 8.57 -15.01
N SER A 250 1.11 8.10 -15.54
CA SER A 250 1.24 7.65 -16.94
C SER A 250 0.43 6.40 -17.25
N ALA A 251 0.34 5.45 -16.31
CA ALA A 251 -0.36 4.19 -16.47
C ALA A 251 -0.84 3.63 -15.14
N MET A 252 -1.80 2.70 -15.19
CA MET A 252 -2.04 1.78 -14.09
C MET A 252 -1.30 0.47 -14.37
N ILE A 253 -0.52 0.00 -13.39
CA ILE A 253 0.15 -1.30 -13.44
C ILE A 253 -0.64 -2.26 -12.56
N TYR A 254 -0.73 -3.51 -13.00
CA TYR A 254 -1.41 -4.57 -12.26
C TYR A 254 -0.78 -5.93 -12.59
N VAL A 255 -1.17 -6.96 -11.85
CA VAL A 255 -0.76 -8.34 -12.06
C VAL A 255 -1.95 -9.14 -12.59
N SER A 256 -1.71 -9.94 -13.62
CA SER A 256 -2.67 -10.87 -14.19
C SER A 256 -2.13 -12.29 -14.10
N TYR A 257 -3.01 -13.23 -13.82
CA TYR A 257 -2.73 -14.67 -13.93
C TYR A 257 -3.91 -15.37 -14.60
N LEU A 258 -3.60 -16.43 -15.33
CA LEU A 258 -4.57 -17.23 -16.06
C LEU A 258 -4.71 -18.58 -15.36
N LYS A 259 -5.95 -19.06 -15.29
CA LYS A 259 -6.22 -20.43 -14.83
C LYS A 259 -5.38 -21.42 -15.66
N ASP A 260 -4.77 -22.37 -14.96
CA ASP A 260 -3.87 -23.39 -15.54
C ASP A 260 -2.54 -22.85 -16.10
N ASP A 261 -2.22 -21.57 -15.93
CA ASP A 261 -0.89 -21.00 -16.17
C ASP A 261 -0.18 -20.71 -14.85
N THR A 262 1.03 -21.25 -14.68
CA THR A 262 1.84 -21.03 -13.48
C THR A 262 2.51 -19.66 -13.46
N ASN A 263 2.51 -18.94 -14.59
CA ASN A 263 3.11 -17.62 -14.69
C ASN A 263 2.19 -16.53 -14.18
N ARG A 264 2.79 -15.49 -13.60
CA ARG A 264 2.12 -14.21 -13.36
C ARG A 264 2.69 -13.16 -14.29
N TYR A 265 1.82 -12.28 -14.76
CA TYR A 265 2.14 -11.28 -15.77
C TYR A 265 1.98 -9.89 -15.19
N ILE A 266 3.05 -9.11 -15.21
CA ILE A 266 2.97 -7.67 -14.97
C ILE A 266 2.40 -7.04 -16.24
N ARG A 267 1.32 -6.29 -16.07
CA ARG A 267 0.61 -5.61 -17.15
C ARG A 267 0.53 -4.12 -16.85
N SER A 268 0.45 -3.34 -17.91
CA SER A 268 0.29 -1.89 -17.86
C SER A 268 -0.87 -1.52 -18.76
N ILE A 269 -1.70 -0.58 -18.30
CA ILE A 269 -2.80 -0.06 -19.09
C ILE A 269 -2.77 1.46 -19.14
N ASP A 270 -2.95 1.99 -20.34
CA ASP A 270 -3.13 3.42 -20.56
C ASP A 270 -4.54 3.83 -20.07
N PRO A 271 -4.65 4.82 -19.18
CA PRO A 271 -5.93 5.14 -18.54
C PRO A 271 -6.91 5.92 -19.44
N VAL A 272 -6.42 6.43 -20.58
CA VAL A 272 -7.21 7.17 -21.56
C VAL A 272 -7.63 6.24 -22.70
N THR A 273 -6.69 5.52 -23.31
CA THR A 273 -6.97 4.66 -24.47
C THR A 273 -7.46 3.27 -24.08
N LEU A 274 -7.25 2.87 -22.82
CA LEU A 274 -7.46 1.51 -22.31
C LEU A 274 -6.64 0.45 -23.05
N GLU A 275 -5.54 0.86 -23.70
CA GLU A 275 -4.63 -0.08 -24.33
C GLU A 275 -3.86 -0.86 -23.25
N ASP A 276 -4.18 -2.14 -23.15
CA ASP A 276 -3.55 -3.08 -22.23
C ASP A 276 -2.31 -3.74 -22.87
N ARG A 277 -1.20 -3.75 -22.13
CA ARG A 277 0.07 -4.31 -22.58
C ARG A 277 0.69 -5.19 -21.51
N GLN A 278 1.11 -6.39 -21.92
CA GLN A 278 1.96 -7.21 -21.07
C GLN A 278 3.38 -6.63 -21.05
N LEU A 279 3.90 -6.36 -19.86
CA LEU A 279 5.27 -5.87 -19.68
C LEU A 279 6.25 -7.04 -19.57
N ARG A 280 5.94 -8.01 -18.70
CA ARG A 280 6.81 -9.16 -18.44
C ARG A 280 6.12 -10.24 -17.59
N VAL A 281 6.76 -11.40 -17.52
CA VAL A 281 6.49 -12.39 -16.46
C VAL A 281 7.16 -11.93 -15.17
N MET A 282 6.56 -12.24 -14.02
CA MET A 282 7.14 -12.03 -12.70
C MET A 282 7.25 -13.34 -11.90
N PRO A 283 8.26 -13.47 -11.02
CA PRO A 283 8.25 -14.49 -9.99
C PRO A 283 7.04 -14.28 -9.04
N PRO A 284 6.70 -15.28 -8.22
CA PRO A 284 5.69 -15.12 -7.18
C PRO A 284 6.08 -13.98 -6.24
N CYS A 285 5.31 -12.89 -6.27
CA CYS A 285 5.39 -11.82 -5.28
C CYS A 285 4.00 -11.51 -4.72
N SER A 286 3.95 -11.05 -3.48
CA SER A 286 2.71 -10.66 -2.80
C SER A 286 2.27 -9.24 -3.16
N HIS A 287 3.21 -8.34 -3.42
CA HIS A 287 2.97 -6.95 -3.77
C HIS A 287 3.91 -6.51 -4.89
N LEU A 288 3.54 -5.41 -5.54
CA LEU A 288 4.30 -4.78 -6.61
C LEU A 288 4.16 -3.27 -6.48
N MET A 289 5.25 -2.54 -6.65
CA MET A 289 5.26 -1.07 -6.67
C MET A 289 6.28 -0.57 -7.70
N SER A 290 6.09 0.64 -8.23
CA SER A 290 7.04 1.26 -9.15
C SER A 290 7.84 2.40 -8.52
N ASN A 291 8.92 2.77 -9.18
CA ASN A 291 9.49 4.11 -9.03
C ASN A 291 8.59 5.16 -9.71
N TYR A 292 8.96 6.44 -9.63
CA TYR A 292 8.11 7.55 -10.07
C TYR A 292 7.63 7.46 -11.52
N ASP A 293 8.54 7.14 -12.46
CA ASP A 293 8.27 7.10 -13.91
C ASP A 293 7.92 5.70 -14.43
N GLY A 294 7.72 4.73 -13.53
CA GLY A 294 7.36 3.36 -13.90
C GLY A 294 8.48 2.56 -14.57
N THR A 295 9.71 3.06 -14.63
CA THR A 295 10.81 2.39 -15.34
C THR A 295 11.50 1.31 -14.53
N LEU A 296 11.37 1.35 -13.21
CA LEU A 296 11.73 0.28 -12.29
C LEU A 296 10.50 -0.16 -11.49
N LEU A 297 10.36 -1.46 -11.28
CA LEU A 297 9.39 -2.05 -10.35
C LEU A 297 10.11 -2.79 -9.25
N VAL A 298 9.47 -2.94 -8.09
CA VAL A 298 9.93 -3.74 -6.96
C VAL A 298 8.83 -4.65 -6.47
N GLY A 299 9.16 -5.91 -6.17
CA GLY A 299 8.24 -6.90 -5.61
C GLY A 299 8.88 -7.68 -4.46
N ASP A 300 8.04 -8.18 -3.56
CA ASP A 300 8.40 -9.01 -2.42
C ASP A 300 8.06 -10.48 -2.70
N GLY A 301 9.11 -11.28 -2.90
CA GLY A 301 9.01 -12.72 -3.10
C GLY A 301 8.11 -13.35 -2.05
N SER A 302 7.27 -14.28 -2.48
CA SER A 302 6.33 -14.95 -1.57
C SER A 302 6.22 -16.43 -1.93
N ASP A 303 5.64 -17.21 -1.03
CA ASP A 303 5.04 -18.48 -1.39
C ASP A 303 3.94 -18.32 -2.45
N ALA A 304 3.42 -19.44 -2.96
CA ALA A 304 2.18 -19.41 -3.73
C ALA A 304 1.16 -18.53 -2.97
N PRO A 305 0.51 -17.61 -3.68
CA PRO A 305 -0.21 -16.54 -3.04
C PRO A 305 -1.40 -17.12 -2.28
N VAL A 306 -1.70 -16.56 -1.11
CA VAL A 306 -2.85 -16.94 -0.26
C VAL A 306 -4.22 -16.82 -0.96
N ASP A 307 -4.22 -16.29 -2.19
CA ASP A 307 -5.36 -16.00 -3.04
C ASP A 307 -5.67 -17.16 -4.04
N VAL A 308 -4.82 -18.20 -4.10
CA VAL A 308 -5.03 -19.41 -4.94
C VAL A 308 -5.51 -20.58 -4.08
N GLN A 309 -6.73 -21.05 -4.34
CA GLN A 309 -7.46 -22.01 -3.51
C GLN A 309 -7.03 -23.49 -3.69
N ASP A 310 -6.07 -23.78 -4.57
CA ASP A 310 -5.64 -25.14 -4.91
C ASP A 310 -4.23 -25.42 -4.36
N ASP A 311 -4.15 -25.76 -3.06
CA ASP A 311 -2.92 -26.12 -2.34
C ASP A 311 -2.58 -27.62 -2.45
N GLY A 312 -3.28 -28.33 -3.34
CA GLY A 312 -3.12 -29.76 -3.58
C GLY A 312 -1.84 -30.12 -4.34
N GLY A 313 -0.66 -30.04 -3.71
CA GLY A 313 0.45 -30.90 -4.15
C GLY A 313 1.89 -30.51 -3.84
N TYR A 314 2.22 -29.31 -3.37
CA TYR A 314 3.63 -28.93 -3.19
C TYR A 314 3.83 -28.04 -1.96
N LYS A 315 4.71 -28.46 -1.04
CA LYS A 315 5.36 -27.54 -0.10
C LYS A 315 6.24 -26.61 -0.94
N ILE A 316 5.73 -25.43 -1.26
CA ILE A 316 6.53 -24.38 -1.88
C ILE A 316 7.33 -23.73 -0.74
N GLU A 317 8.63 -23.52 -0.96
CA GLU A 317 9.49 -22.80 -0.02
C GLU A 317 9.35 -21.31 -0.28
N ASN A 318 9.09 -20.52 0.77
CA ASN A 318 8.91 -19.07 0.71
C ASN A 318 10.10 -18.44 -0.02
N ASP A 319 9.84 -17.75 -1.13
CA ASP A 319 10.86 -16.99 -1.84
C ASP A 319 11.20 -15.75 -1.00
N PRO A 320 12.39 -15.68 -0.36
CA PRO A 320 12.66 -14.63 0.59
C PRO A 320 13.22 -13.36 -0.08
N PHE A 321 13.23 -13.26 -1.41
CA PHE A 321 13.93 -12.22 -2.13
C PHE A 321 13.07 -11.00 -2.45
N LEU A 322 13.67 -9.82 -2.30
CA LEU A 322 13.20 -8.60 -2.94
C LEU A 322 13.70 -8.59 -4.39
N TYR A 323 12.78 -8.39 -5.32
CA TYR A 323 13.05 -8.32 -6.75
C TYR A 323 12.96 -6.88 -7.23
N VAL A 324 13.94 -6.44 -8.02
CA VAL A 324 13.85 -5.22 -8.83
C VAL A 324 13.79 -5.59 -10.31
N PHE A 325 12.78 -5.05 -10.99
CA PHE A 325 12.53 -5.26 -12.40
C PHE A 325 12.86 -3.98 -13.17
N ASN A 326 13.84 -4.04 -14.07
CA ASN A 326 14.15 -2.92 -14.95
C ASN A 326 13.40 -3.08 -16.27
N LEU A 327 12.37 -2.25 -16.49
CA LEU A 327 11.52 -2.38 -17.67
C LEU A 327 12.18 -1.86 -18.95
N LYS A 328 13.21 -1.01 -18.85
CA LYS A 328 13.98 -0.54 -20.01
C LYS A 328 14.89 -1.62 -20.57
N THR A 329 15.54 -2.39 -19.71
CA THR A 329 16.47 -3.46 -20.11
C THR A 329 15.82 -4.84 -20.19
N GLY A 330 14.64 -5.01 -19.59
CA GLY A 330 13.96 -6.29 -19.43
C GLY A 330 14.57 -7.19 -18.35
N LYS A 331 15.58 -6.72 -17.60
CA LYS A 331 16.29 -7.53 -16.60
C LYS A 331 15.53 -7.63 -15.28
N GLU A 332 15.86 -8.68 -14.54
CA GLU A 332 15.40 -8.96 -13.18
C GLU A 332 16.60 -9.07 -12.25
N HIS A 333 16.47 -8.53 -11.04
CA HIS A 333 17.53 -8.55 -10.06
C HIS A 333 16.95 -8.92 -8.70
N ARG A 334 17.47 -10.00 -8.10
CA ARG A 334 17.32 -10.24 -6.66
C ARG A 334 18.26 -9.29 -5.95
N ILE A 335 17.73 -8.32 -5.21
CA ILE A 335 18.54 -7.25 -4.62
C ILE A 335 18.91 -7.51 -3.17
N ALA A 336 18.07 -8.19 -2.40
CA ALA A 336 18.32 -8.56 -1.01
C ALA A 336 17.29 -9.61 -0.56
N GLN A 337 17.53 -10.28 0.56
CA GLN A 337 16.53 -11.12 1.21
C GLN A 337 15.73 -10.30 2.25
N HIS A 338 14.40 -10.29 2.16
CA HIS A 338 13.54 -9.76 3.23
C HIS A 338 13.35 -10.77 4.36
N ASN A 339 13.31 -12.08 4.07
CA ASN A 339 13.21 -13.17 5.07
C ASN A 339 12.08 -12.98 6.12
N THR A 340 10.96 -12.36 5.73
CA THR A 340 9.84 -12.20 6.66
C THR A 340 9.10 -13.52 6.87
N SER A 341 8.51 -13.69 8.05
CA SER A 341 7.68 -14.85 8.40
C SER A 341 6.32 -14.86 7.71
N TRP A 342 5.79 -13.70 7.33
CA TRP A 342 4.38 -13.50 6.92
C TRP A 342 3.35 -13.81 8.02
N ASP A 343 3.78 -13.91 9.29
CA ASP A 343 2.90 -14.27 10.40
C ASP A 343 1.91 -13.14 10.74
N VAL A 344 0.75 -13.52 11.24
CA VAL A 344 -0.24 -12.59 11.81
C VAL A 344 0.20 -12.23 13.24
N LEU A 345 0.41 -10.93 13.51
CA LEU A 345 0.87 -10.44 14.81
C LEU A 345 -0.16 -9.50 15.42
N GLU A 346 -0.54 -9.74 16.67
CA GLU A 346 -1.57 -8.95 17.39
C GLU A 346 -2.93 -8.86 16.64
N GLY A 347 -3.22 -9.86 15.81
CA GLY A 347 -4.43 -9.90 14.96
C GLY A 347 -4.31 -9.11 13.65
N ASP A 348 -3.17 -8.47 13.40
CA ASP A 348 -2.86 -7.73 12.19
C ASP A 348 -2.07 -8.61 11.19
N ARG A 349 -2.54 -8.64 9.94
CA ARG A 349 -1.92 -9.43 8.86
C ARG A 349 -0.88 -8.67 8.05
N GLN A 350 -0.86 -7.35 8.16
CA GLN A 350 -0.09 -6.46 7.28
C GLN A 350 1.24 -6.03 7.91
N VAL A 351 1.36 -6.10 9.24
CA VAL A 351 2.55 -5.66 9.97
C VAL A 351 3.82 -6.43 9.62
N THR A 352 3.72 -7.68 9.18
CA THR A 352 4.84 -8.51 8.68
C THR A 352 5.01 -8.43 7.17
N HIS A 353 4.11 -7.77 6.43
CA HIS A 353 4.27 -7.64 4.98
C HIS A 353 5.43 -6.68 4.64
N PRO A 354 6.33 -7.04 3.72
CA PRO A 354 7.46 -6.19 3.37
C PRO A 354 7.05 -4.86 2.77
N HIS A 355 6.01 -4.84 1.91
CA HIS A 355 5.52 -3.64 1.24
C HIS A 355 6.64 -2.79 0.61
N PRO A 356 7.46 -3.39 -0.28
CA PRO A 356 8.66 -2.73 -0.78
C PRO A 356 8.31 -1.46 -1.58
N SER A 357 9.08 -0.39 -1.36
CA SER A 357 8.94 0.86 -2.10
C SER A 357 10.30 1.52 -2.31
N PHE A 358 10.47 2.22 -3.43
CA PHE A 358 11.70 2.95 -3.70
C PHE A 358 11.84 4.19 -2.82
N THR A 359 13.07 4.47 -2.41
CA THR A 359 13.46 5.80 -1.92
C THR A 359 13.33 6.85 -3.03
N PRO A 360 13.15 8.15 -2.71
CA PRO A 360 12.94 9.19 -3.71
C PRO A 360 14.01 9.30 -4.80
N ASP A 361 15.25 8.92 -4.50
CA ASP A 361 16.37 8.93 -5.46
C ASP A 361 16.60 7.57 -6.16
N ASN A 362 15.73 6.59 -5.92
CA ASN A 362 15.75 5.21 -6.43
C ASN A 362 16.98 4.38 -6.04
N LYS A 363 17.81 4.82 -5.09
CA LYS A 363 19.04 4.08 -4.73
C LYS A 363 18.84 3.01 -3.68
N GLN A 364 17.71 3.00 -3.01
CA GLN A 364 17.37 2.01 -1.98
C GLN A 364 15.89 1.64 -2.04
N VAL A 365 15.56 0.47 -1.50
CA VAL A 365 14.21 -0.03 -1.29
C VAL A 365 13.93 -0.10 0.22
N LEU A 366 12.87 0.56 0.66
CA LEU A 366 12.33 0.47 2.02
C LEU A 366 11.38 -0.73 2.13
N PHE A 367 11.53 -1.52 3.19
CA PHE A 367 10.64 -2.63 3.49
C PHE A 367 10.55 -2.93 5.00
N THR A 368 9.52 -3.65 5.41
CA THR A 368 9.39 -4.23 6.76
C THR A 368 9.86 -5.68 6.76
N SER A 369 10.47 -6.14 7.86
CA SER A 369 10.68 -7.57 8.10
C SER A 369 10.78 -7.84 9.60
N ASP A 370 10.42 -9.04 10.01
CA ASP A 370 10.56 -9.55 11.37
C ASP A 370 11.72 -10.57 11.50
N VAL A 371 12.61 -10.64 10.51
CA VAL A 371 13.75 -11.58 10.46
C VAL A 371 14.64 -11.56 11.72
N ASP A 372 14.75 -10.42 12.40
CA ASP A 372 15.58 -10.23 13.60
C ASP A 372 14.81 -10.31 14.92
N GLY A 373 13.49 -10.58 14.90
CA GLY A 373 12.64 -10.60 16.09
C GLY A 373 11.24 -10.07 15.83
N LYS A 374 10.95 -8.82 16.23
CA LYS A 374 9.71 -8.13 15.89
C LYS A 374 9.86 -7.41 14.54
N PRO A 375 8.74 -7.06 13.87
CA PRO A 375 8.76 -6.23 12.68
C PRO A 375 9.63 -4.98 12.89
N ALA A 376 10.53 -4.74 11.93
CA ALA A 376 11.45 -3.62 11.88
C ALA A 376 11.58 -3.08 10.44
N LEU A 377 12.07 -1.85 10.31
CA LEU A 377 12.29 -1.17 9.05
C LEU A 377 13.70 -1.42 8.51
N TYR A 378 13.80 -1.66 7.21
CA TYR A 378 15.06 -1.91 6.52
C TYR A 378 15.14 -1.10 5.22
N LEU A 379 16.35 -0.66 4.87
CA LEU A 379 16.69 -0.12 3.56
C LEU A 379 17.71 -1.03 2.88
N ALA A 380 17.34 -1.65 1.76
CA ALA A 380 18.28 -2.39 0.91
C ALA A 380 18.77 -1.50 -0.23
N LYS A 381 20.09 -1.45 -0.47
CA LYS A 381 20.66 -0.72 -1.61
C LYS A 381 20.21 -1.36 -2.93
N VAL A 382 19.91 -0.53 -3.93
CA VAL A 382 19.72 -0.96 -5.32
C VAL A 382 21.12 -1.05 -5.97
N PRO A 383 21.61 -2.24 -6.35
CA PRO A 383 22.96 -2.39 -6.88
C PRO A 383 23.15 -1.70 -8.25
N ASP A 384 24.38 -1.29 -8.56
CA ASP A 384 24.70 -0.62 -9.83
C ASP A 384 24.35 -1.49 -11.07
N SER A 385 24.39 -2.81 -10.91
CA SER A 385 24.01 -3.77 -11.95
C SER A 385 22.55 -3.69 -12.38
N VAL A 386 21.66 -3.06 -11.60
CA VAL A 386 20.26 -2.80 -11.99
C VAL A 386 20.18 -1.80 -13.14
N TRP A 387 21.14 -0.89 -13.25
CA TRP A 387 21.13 0.21 -14.22
C TRP A 387 21.82 -0.13 -15.55
N HIS A 388 22.40 -1.33 -15.67
CA HIS A 388 23.20 -1.79 -16.81
C HIS A 388 22.68 -3.13 -17.32
#